data_AF-A0A843KJ59-F1
#
_entry.id   AF-A0A843KJ59-F1
#
_cell.length_a   1.000
_cell.length_b   1.000
_cell.length_c   1.000
_cell.angle_alpha   90.00
_cell.angle_beta   90.00
_cell.angle_gamma   90.00
#
_symmetry.space_group_name_H-M   'P 1'
#
loop_
_entity.id
_entity.type
_entity.pdbx_description
1 polymer ?
#
loop_
_entity_poly.entity_id
_entity_poly.type
_entity_poly.pdbx_seq_one_letter_code
_entity_poly.pdbx_strand_id
1 'polypeptide(L)' 'MNRLHCPVCNATEVFEATGGCTGRLYRCKRCGYRGALVIEYDDEEHDGHQSD' A
#
# COMPACT_ATOMS: atom_id res chain seq x y z
N MET A 1 -5.80 -0.21 -10.09
CA MET A 1 -4.48 -0.83 -9.80
C MET A 1 -4.11 -0.49 -8.36
N ASN A 2 -4.38 -1.37 -7.40
CA ASN A 2 -4.27 -1.09 -5.96
C ASN A 2 -2.95 -0.39 -5.59
N ARG A 3 -3.05 0.77 -4.94
CA ARG A 3 -1.91 1.57 -4.51
C ARG A 3 -1.62 1.36 -3.03
N LEU A 4 -0.36 1.07 -2.71
CA LEU A 4 0.12 0.92 -1.34
C LEU A 4 0.55 2.26 -0.76
N HIS A 5 0.11 2.54 0.46
CA HIS A 5 0.41 3.76 1.18
C HIS A 5 1.06 3.48 2.54
N CYS A 6 1.98 4.35 2.93
CA CYS A 6 2.63 4.30 4.22
C CYS A 6 1.63 4.69 5.33
N PRO A 7 1.45 3.87 6.38
CA PRO A 7 0.53 4.18 7.46
C PRO A 7 0.98 5.36 8.34
N VAL A 8 2.23 5.81 8.20
CA VAL A 8 2.81 6.89 9.02
C VAL A 8 2.72 8.24 8.32
N CYS A 9 3.08 8.30 7.03
CA CYS A 9 3.19 9.57 6.29
C CYS A 9 2.36 9.63 5.01
N ASN A 10 1.54 8.61 4.76
CA ASN A 10 0.69 8.48 3.58
C ASN A 10 1.43 8.52 2.21
N ALA A 11 2.76 8.32 2.22
CA ALA A 11 3.53 8.24 0.99
C ALA A 11 3.23 6.96 0.22
N THR A 12 3.18 7.04 -1.11
CA THR A 12 3.06 5.88 -2.02
C THR A 12 4.40 5.23 -2.34
N GLU A 13 5.51 5.85 -1.92
CA GLU A 13 6.88 5.34 -2.11
C GLU A 13 7.21 4.23 -1.09
N VAL A 14 6.38 3.18 -1.08
CA VAL A 14 6.50 2.01 -0.22
C VAL A 14 6.91 0.81 -1.07
N PHE A 15 7.93 0.09 -0.63
CA PHE A 15 8.47 -1.06 -1.35
C PHE A 15 8.66 -2.25 -0.41
N GLU A 16 8.55 -3.45 -0.94
CA GLU A 16 8.83 -4.67 -0.17
C GLU A 16 10.35 -4.81 0.05
N ALA A 17 10.76 -4.93 1.31
CA ALA A 17 12.15 -4.82 1.70
C ALA A 17 12.89 -6.17 1.77
N THR A 18 12.20 -7.31 1.96
CA THR A 18 12.65 -8.72 1.77
C THR A 18 11.55 -9.64 2.33
N GLY A 19 11.12 -10.67 1.58
CA GLY A 19 10.20 -11.72 2.02
C GLY A 19 10.93 -13.06 2.22
N GLY A 20 11.22 -13.42 3.48
CA GLY A 20 11.63 -14.77 3.88
C GLY A 20 10.45 -15.55 4.49
N CYS A 21 10.72 -16.54 5.35
CA CYS A 21 9.69 -17.31 6.08
C CYS A 21 8.78 -16.45 6.97
N THR A 22 9.13 -15.18 7.20
CA THR A 22 8.45 -14.26 8.13
C THR A 22 7.36 -13.41 7.48
N GLY A 23 7.06 -13.62 6.19
CA GLY A 23 6.07 -12.85 5.44
C GLY A 23 6.63 -11.59 4.79
N ARG A 24 5.75 -10.75 4.23
CA ARG A 24 6.13 -9.52 3.51
C ARG A 24 6.40 -8.39 4.49
N LEU A 25 7.55 -7.73 4.34
CA LEU A 25 7.89 -6.52 5.08
C LEU A 25 8.02 -5.35 4.12
N TYR A 26 7.40 -4.23 4.45
CA TYR A 26 7.39 -3.02 3.65
C TYR A 26 8.28 -1.96 4.26
N ARG A 27 8.87 -1.12 3.40
CA ARG A 27 9.65 0.05 3.79
C ARG A 27 9.23 1.30 3.02
N CYS A 28 9.07 2.42 3.72
CA CYS A 28 8.80 3.71 3.12
C CYS A 28 10.09 4.48 2.83
N LYS A 29 10.24 5.01 1.61
CA LYS A 29 11.39 5.86 1.23
C LYS A 29 11.37 7.24 1.89
N ARG A 30 10.18 7.78 2.21
CA ARG A 30 10.02 9.14 2.77
C ARG A 30 10.30 9.23 4.26
N CYS A 31 9.61 8.43 5.08
CA CYS A 31 9.71 8.53 6.54
C CYS A 31 10.55 7.42 7.18
N GLY A 32 10.98 6.43 6.40
CA GLY A 32 11.77 5.30 6.89
C GLY A 32 10.96 4.23 7.63
N TYR A 33 9.62 4.32 7.66
CA TYR A 33 8.75 3.26 8.20
C TYR A 33 9.17 1.88 7.69
N ARG A 34 9.18 0.88 8.57
CA ARG A 34 9.50 -0.52 8.27
C ARG A 34 8.59 -1.44 9.07
N GLY A 35 7.79 -2.25 8.40
CA GLY A 35 6.85 -3.16 9.07
C GLY A 35 5.99 -3.94 8.09
N ALA A 36 5.20 -4.87 8.60
CA ALA A 36 4.31 -5.70 7.78
C ALA A 36 3.01 -4.97 7.37
N LEU A 37 2.65 -3.89 8.06
CA LEU A 37 1.42 -3.15 7.82
C LEU A 37 1.60 -2.10 6.71
N VAL A 38 0.67 -2.07 5.76
CA VAL A 38 0.49 -1.04 4.72
C VAL A 38 -1.00 -0.75 4.54
N ILE A 39 -1.32 0.42 4.00
CA ILE A 39 -2.70 0.74 3.62
C ILE A 39 -2.84 0.47 2.13
N GLU A 40 -3.82 -0.35 1.77
CA GLU A 40 -4.18 -0.61 0.37
C GLU A 40 -5.42 0.21 0.04
N TYR A 41 -5.34 1.01 -1.01
CA TYR A 41 -6.51 1.67 -1.58
C TYR A 41 -6.93 0.89 -2.81
N ASP A 42 -8.17 0.43 -2.80
CA ASP A 42 -8.84 0.01 -4.01
C ASP A 42 -9.01 1.25 -4.88
N ASP A 43 -8.40 1.25 -6.06
CA ASP A 43 -8.85 2.18 -7.10
C ASP A 43 -10.23 1.67 -7.49
N GLU A 44 -11.27 2.14 -6.81
CA GLU A 44 -12.62 2.03 -7.34
C GLU A 44 -12.60 2.80 -8.67
N GLU A 45 -12.42 2.04 -9.75
CA GLU A 45 -12.87 2.46 -11.06
C GLU A 45 -14.33 2.85 -10.84
N HIS A 46 -14.59 4.14 -10.98
CA HIS A 46 -15.92 4.71 -10.94
C HIS A 46 -16.66 4.20 -12.18
N ASP A 47 -17.01 2.91 -12.20
CA ASP A 47 -18.01 2.35 -13.09
C ASP A 47 -19.34 2.91 -12.64
N GLY A 48 -19.61 4.13 -13.09
CA GLY A 48 -20.91 4.77 -13.06
C GLY A 48 -21.92 4.02 -13.92
N HIS A 49 -22.24 2.78 -13.54
CA HIS A 49 -23.41 2.07 -14.03
C HIS A 49 -24.29 1.64 -12.85
N GLN A 50 -24.85 2.64 -12.18
CA GLN A 50 -26.23 2.52 -11.72
C GLN A 50 -27.11 2.48 -12.98
N SER A 51 -27.46 1.29 -13.46
CA SER A 51 -28.74 1.13 -14.17
C SER A 51 -29.81 0.90 -13.11
N ASP A 52 -30.76 1.84 -13.11
CA ASP A 52 -32.13 1.67 -12.65
C ASP A 52 -32.78 0.42 -13.30
#